data_AF-A0A951N372-F1
#
_entry.id   AF-A0A951N372-F1
#
_cell.length_a   1.000
_cell.length_b   1.000
_cell.length_c   1.000
_cell.angle_alpha   90.00
_cell.angle_beta   90.00
_cell.angle_gamma   90.00
#
_symmetry.space_group_name_H-M   'P 1'
#
loop_
_entity.id
_entity.type
_entity.pdbx_description
1 polymer ?
#
loop_
_entity_poly.entity_id
_entity_poly.type
_entity_poly.pdbx_seq_one_letter_code
_entity_poly.pdbx_strand_id
1 'polypeptide(L)' 'MSHIDDKARGTGNDIAGKTKQAVGAVTDNENLEAEGKGQEAKGDAQKALGNAKQAVGNALDKAGDAIKGSGR' A
#
# COMPACT_ATOMS: atom_id res chain seq x y z
N MET A 1 2.70 17.18 -19.36
CA MET A 1 3.88 16.36 -18.99
C MET A 1 3.54 15.56 -17.74
N SER A 2 3.02 14.34 -17.86
CA SER A 2 2.54 13.57 -16.70
C SER A 2 2.53 12.04 -16.94
N HIS A 3 3.62 11.47 -17.46
CA HIS A 3 3.73 10.00 -17.61
C HIS A 3 4.95 9.37 -16.94
N ILE A 4 5.84 10.18 -16.35
CA ILE A 4 7.01 9.70 -15.58
C ILE A 4 6.74 9.78 -14.07
N ASP A 5 5.91 10.74 -13.63
CA ASP A 5 5.67 11.03 -12.21
C ASP A 5 4.88 9.93 -11.48
N ASP A 6 4.05 9.16 -12.19
CA ASP A 6 3.31 8.01 -11.63
C ASP A 6 4.18 6.74 -11.50
N LYS A 7 5.16 6.55 -12.39
CA LYS A 7 6.13 5.45 -12.29
C LYS A 7 7.25 5.75 -11.28
N ALA A 8 7.69 7.01 -11.22
CA ALA A 8 8.72 7.44 -10.29
C ALA A 8 8.28 7.38 -8.83
N ARG A 9 7.00 7.61 -8.52
CA ARG A 9 6.49 7.48 -7.14
C ARG A 9 6.42 6.02 -6.66
N GLY A 10 6.14 5.08 -7.55
CA GLY A 10 6.21 3.64 -7.25
C GLY A 10 7.65 3.15 -7.13
N THR A 11 8.51 3.48 -8.10
CA THR A 11 9.90 3.01 -8.14
C THR A 11 10.82 3.75 -7.17
N GLY A 12 10.55 5.02 -6.86
CA GLY A 12 11.35 5.84 -5.95
C GLY A 12 11.27 5.40 -4.50
N ASN A 13 10.10 4.94 -4.04
CA ASN A 13 9.95 4.36 -2.70
C ASN A 13 10.59 2.98 -2.58
N ASP A 14 10.52 2.15 -3.62
CA ASP A 14 11.23 0.87 -3.67
C ASP A 14 12.75 1.05 -3.67
N ILE A 15 13.26 2.03 -4.43
CA ILE A 15 14.70 2.36 -4.44
C ILE A 15 15.13 2.94 -3.10
N ALA A 16 14.38 3.89 -2.54
CA ALA A 16 14.71 4.49 -1.25
C ALA A 16 14.64 3.47 -0.11
N GLY A 17 13.66 2.56 -0.13
CA GLY A 17 13.51 1.46 0.82
C GLY A 17 14.67 0.47 0.74
N LYS A 18 15.01 -0.01 -0.46
CA LYS A 18 16.17 -0.88 -0.68
C LYS A 18 17.49 -0.21 -0.33
N THR A 19 17.61 1.09 -0.60
CA THR A 19 18.79 1.87 -0.25
C THR A 19 18.92 2.01 1.26
N LYS A 20 17.82 2.27 1.99
CA LYS A 20 17.83 2.29 3.46
C LYS A 20 18.11 0.91 4.06
N GLN A 21 17.58 -0.17 3.50
CA GLN A 21 17.92 -1.52 3.93
C GLN A 21 19.39 -1.85 3.67
N ALA A 22 19.92 -1.52 2.49
CA ALA A 22 21.32 -1.76 2.16
C ALA A 22 22.27 -0.91 3.03
N VAL A 23 21.97 0.37 3.24
CA VAL A 23 22.76 1.25 4.11
C VAL A 23 22.63 0.84 5.58
N GLY A 24 21.44 0.46 6.04
CA GLY A 24 21.22 -0.06 7.39
C GLY A 24 22.01 -1.35 7.66
N ALA A 25 22.03 -2.27 6.70
CA ALA A 25 22.78 -3.53 6.78
C ALA A 25 24.30 -3.32 6.71
N VAL A 26 24.77 -2.32 5.94
CA VAL A 26 26.20 -2.00 5.83
C VAL A 26 26.71 -1.20 7.03
N THR A 27 25.85 -0.40 7.66
CA THR A 27 26.24 0.49 8.76
C THR A 27 25.97 -0.08 10.15
N ASP A 28 25.47 -1.33 10.26
CA ASP A 28 25.13 -2.02 11.51
C ASP A 28 24.21 -1.17 12.43
N ASN A 29 23.22 -0.51 11.83
CA ASN A 29 22.31 0.37 12.57
C ASN A 29 20.95 -0.31 12.74
N GLU A 30 20.82 -1.05 13.84
CA GLU A 30 19.62 -1.78 14.25
C GLU A 30 18.34 -0.93 14.20
N ASN A 31 18.45 0.40 14.39
CA ASN A 31 17.29 1.30 14.26
C ASN A 31 16.75 1.38 12.83
N LEU A 32 17.61 1.39 11.81
CA LEU A 32 17.17 1.44 10.41
C LEU A 32 16.52 0.14 9.96
N GLU A 33 17.00 -1.01 10.45
CA GLU A 33 16.37 -2.30 10.19
C GLU A 33 15.02 -2.41 10.90
N ALA A 34 14.94 -1.96 12.16
CA ALA A 34 13.70 -1.94 12.93
C ALA A 34 12.64 -1.01 12.32
N GLU A 35 13.03 0.19 11.88
CA GLU A 35 12.15 1.11 11.15
C GLU A 35 11.65 0.49 9.84
N GLY A 36 12.52 -0.20 9.10
CA GLY A 36 12.15 -0.91 7.86
C GLY A 36 11.10 -1.98 8.11
N LYS A 37 11.32 -2.88 9.09
CA LYS A 37 10.37 -3.92 9.49
C LYS A 37 9.05 -3.33 10.00
N GLY A 38 9.11 -2.24 10.76
CA GLY A 38 7.93 -1.52 11.23
C GLY A 38 7.11 -0.90 10.09
N GLN A 39 7.78 -0.33 9.08
CA GLN A 39 7.12 0.21 7.89
C GLN A 39 6.49 -0.90 7.03
N GLU A 40 7.17 -2.03 6.85
CA GLU A 40 6.66 -3.18 6.10
C GLU A 40 5.38 -3.72 6.76
N ALA A 41 5.43 -3.98 8.08
CA ALA A 41 4.28 -4.46 8.85
C ALA A 41 3.09 -3.49 8.79
N LYS A 42 3.36 -2.17 8.88
CA LYS A 42 2.32 -1.14 8.74
C LYS A 42 1.72 -1.12 7.34
N GLY A 43 2.54 -1.28 6.31
CA GLY A 43 2.11 -1.36 4.91
C GLY A 43 1.23 -2.57 4.63
N ASP A 44 1.61 -3.75 5.14
CA ASP A 44 0.81 -4.97 5.01
C ASP A 44 -0.51 -4.88 5.78
N ALA A 45 -0.49 -4.33 6.99
CA ALA A 45 -1.72 -4.08 7.74
C ALA A 45 -2.66 -3.13 6.99
N GLN A 46 -2.13 -2.06 6.38
CA GLN A 46 -2.93 -1.14 5.57
C GLN A 46 -3.48 -1.79 4.31
N LYS A 47 -2.70 -2.62 3.61
CA LYS A 47 -3.16 -3.40 2.44
C LYS A 47 -4.28 -4.37 2.83
N ALA A 48 -4.10 -5.13 3.91
CA ALA A 48 -5.10 -6.07 4.38
C ALA A 48 -6.42 -5.36 4.75
N LEU A 49 -6.33 -4.24 5.47
CA LEU A 49 -7.48 -3.43 5.84
C LEU A 49 -8.17 -2.80 4.61
N GLY A 50 -7.37 -2.34 3.63
CA GLY A 50 -7.85 -1.81 2.37
C GLY A 50 -8.62 -2.85 1.55
N ASN A 51 -8.04 -4.05 1.39
CA ASN A 51 -8.69 -5.16 0.69
C ASN A 51 -10.00 -5.58 1.37
N ALA A 52 -10.02 -5.64 2.71
CA ALA A 52 -11.23 -5.95 3.47
C ALA A 52 -12.32 -4.88 3.26
N LYS A 53 -11.97 -3.59 3.37
CA LYS A 53 -12.90 -2.47 3.10
C LYS A 53 -13.40 -2.51 1.66
N GLN A 54 -12.54 -2.81 0.69
CA GLN A 54 -12.91 -2.86 -0.72
C GLN A 54 -13.86 -4.03 -1.01
N ALA A 55 -13.62 -5.20 -0.43
CA ALA A 55 -14.51 -6.35 -0.58
C ALA A 55 -15.90 -6.08 0.01
N VAL A 56 -15.94 -5.46 1.20
CA VAL A 56 -17.19 -5.03 1.85
C VAL A 56 -17.90 -3.94 1.03
N GLY A 57 -17.16 -2.94 0.56
CA GLY A 57 -17.68 -1.88 -0.31
C GLY A 57 -18.32 -2.46 -1.56
N ASN A 58 -17.59 -3.30 -2.30
CA ASN A 58 -18.10 -3.96 -3.51
C ASN A 58 -19.36 -4.81 -3.26
N ALA A 59 -19.46 -5.47 -2.11
CA ALA A 59 -20.64 -6.25 -1.74
C ALA A 59 -21.84 -5.35 -1.43
N LEU A 60 -21.63 -4.26 -0.69
CA LEU A 60 -22.64 -3.26 -0.38
C LEU A 60 -23.10 -2.50 -1.63
N ASP A 61 -22.17 -2.11 -2.51
CA ASP A 61 -22.47 -1.46 -3.79
C ASP A 61 -23.31 -2.36 -4.67
N LYS A 62 -22.96 -3.65 -4.82
CA LYS A 62 -23.78 -4.61 -5.59
C LYS A 62 -25.16 -4.83 -4.99
N ALA A 63 -25.26 -4.91 -3.65
CA ALA A 63 -26.55 -5.04 -2.97
C ALA A 63 -27.39 -3.77 -3.16
N GLY A 64 -26.77 -2.59 -3.04
CA GLY A 64 -27.40 -1.30 -3.27
C GLY A 64 -27.87 -1.14 -4.72
N ASP A 65 -27.06 -1.54 -5.70
CA ASP A 65 -27.39 -1.47 -7.12
C ASP A 65 -28.52 -2.45 -7.49
N ALA A 66 -28.53 -3.67 -6.92
CA ALA A 66 -29.62 -4.63 -7.11
C ALA A 66 -30.97 -4.14 -6.54
N ILE A 67 -30.93 -3.46 -5.39
CA ILE A 67 -32.13 -2.87 -4.77
C ILE A 67 -32.58 -1.62 -5.54
N LYS A 68 -31.64 -0.81 -6.03
CA LYS A 68 -31.92 0.45 -6.76
C LYS A 68 -32.32 0.22 -8.22
N GLY A 69 -31.86 -0.87 -8.83
CA GLY A 69 -32.14 -1.26 -10.21
C GLY A 69 -33.53 -1.87 -10.42
N SER A 70 -34.20 -2.36 -9.37
CA SER A 70 -35.55 -2.93 -9.47
C SER A 70 -36.67 -1.89 -9.58
N GLY A 71 -36.34 -0.58 -9.60
CA GLY A 71 -37.31 0.53 -9.63
C GLY A 71 -37.33 1.35 -10.93
N ARG A 72 -36.68 0.90 -12.01
CA ARG A 72 -36.75 1.54 -13.34
C ARG A 72 -37.28 0.58 -14.39
#